data_AF-A0A3D0IBJ8-F1
#
_entry.id   AF-A0A3D0IBJ8-F1
#
_cell.length_a   1.000
_cell.length_b   1.000
_cell.length_c   1.000
_cell.angle_alpha   90.00
_cell.angle_beta   90.00
_cell.angle_gamma   90.00
#
_symmetry.space_group_name_H-M   'P 1'
#
loop_
_entity.id
_entity.type
_entity.pdbx_description
1 polymer ?
#
loop_
_entity_poly.entity_id
_entity_poly.type
_entity_poly.pdbx_seq_one_letter_code
_entity_poly.pdbx_strand_id
1 'polypeptide(L)'
;MPDALGAHRPFGLGYWPLPEDEPKVPIGREPVRLVTPDGALVRGILWTPAAGVRWKTAVVLSHPRGDFSVHYACPLLAAAGYAAFGFGTRYMNNDTDCLHESCVVDVATAVAEMRRRKAQAVVLLGNSGGGSLMALAQKETRCGDGWIGIAAHPGEGVFMSQVIDPSVADESDPHSVVRELDMYDPENGWRPWPEPCRYERGWLSRYRAAQLARIARLDAMAKDSIEQAQQAGARARALDKASDARAWRSWRQRAVHTRYLTIYRTLADPAYLDLTIDPDDRPMGSLFAFPDPLDANYGRGGLGRVMTARGWLSTWSALSSPARLAETMPHVTVPTLILHPTADTEIRLRQAREIRDRAGSEDVTYHEIKAAPHYLEGRRQEAMEVVTRWMERRFPRA
;
A
#
# COMPACT_ATOMS: atom_id res chain seq x y z
N MET A 1 14.84 -21.64 19.84
CA MET A 1 15.49 -21.65 18.52
C MET A 1 15.74 -20.20 18.14
N PRO A 2 16.92 -19.62 18.44
CA PRO A 2 17.18 -18.19 18.27
C PRO A 2 17.36 -17.75 16.80
N ASP A 3 17.41 -18.69 15.86
CA ASP A 3 17.73 -18.42 14.45
C ASP A 3 16.52 -18.31 13.52
N ALA A 4 15.30 -18.21 14.08
CA ALA A 4 14.05 -18.21 13.29
C ALA A 4 13.82 -16.91 12.49
N LEU A 5 14.64 -15.87 12.70
CA LEU A 5 14.43 -14.53 12.17
C LEU A 5 15.34 -14.17 10.98
N GLY A 6 16.09 -15.14 10.42
CA GLY A 6 16.82 -15.04 9.14
C GLY A 6 17.46 -13.68 8.85
N ALA A 7 18.75 -13.52 9.19
CA ALA A 7 19.49 -12.26 9.19
C ALA A 7 19.53 -11.47 7.86
N HIS A 8 19.21 -12.10 6.72
CA HIS A 8 19.12 -11.45 5.41
C HIS A 8 17.75 -11.69 4.78
N ARG A 9 17.10 -10.61 4.34
CA ARG A 9 15.79 -10.66 3.68
C ARG A 9 15.90 -10.33 2.19
N PRO A 10 15.01 -10.91 1.36
CA PRO A 10 14.82 -10.42 0.00
C PRO A 10 14.49 -8.93 0.02
N PHE A 11 15.02 -8.21 -0.96
CA PHE A 11 14.74 -6.79 -1.19
C PHE A 11 13.22 -6.52 -1.23
N GLY A 12 12.77 -5.45 -0.56
CA GLY A 12 11.34 -5.08 -0.49
C GLY A 12 10.50 -5.76 0.60
N LEU A 13 11.08 -6.67 1.39
CA LEU A 13 10.41 -7.33 2.54
C LEU A 13 10.90 -6.82 3.89
N GLY A 14 11.15 -5.51 4.00
CA GLY A 14 11.65 -4.91 5.24
C GLY A 14 10.65 -5.03 6.39
N TYR A 15 9.36 -5.24 6.16
CA TYR A 15 8.35 -5.29 7.23
C TYR A 15 8.39 -6.55 8.13
N TRP A 16 9.27 -7.52 7.89
CA TRP A 16 9.44 -8.70 8.75
C TRP A 16 10.38 -8.42 9.95
N PRO A 17 10.13 -9.04 11.12
CA PRO A 17 10.99 -8.88 12.29
C PRO A 17 12.41 -9.41 12.02
N LEU A 18 13.38 -8.69 12.58
CA LEU A 18 14.78 -9.06 12.67
C LEU A 18 15.11 -9.55 14.10
N PRO A 19 16.28 -10.19 14.34
CA PRO A 19 16.67 -10.64 15.68
C PRO A 19 16.59 -9.55 16.76
N GLU A 20 16.90 -8.30 16.43
CA GLU A 20 16.77 -7.17 17.34
C GLU A 20 15.32 -6.79 17.69
N ASP A 21 14.33 -7.25 16.91
CA ASP A 21 12.91 -7.06 17.21
C ASP A 21 12.36 -8.16 18.13
N GLU A 22 13.18 -9.16 18.49
CA GLU A 22 12.74 -10.26 19.36
C GLU A 22 12.48 -9.74 20.78
N PRO A 23 11.24 -9.89 21.29
CA PRO A 23 10.91 -9.39 22.62
C PRO A 23 11.58 -10.24 23.70
N LYS A 24 12.02 -9.57 24.77
CA LYS A 24 12.66 -10.20 25.93
C LYS A 24 11.66 -10.90 26.88
N VAL A 25 10.38 -10.90 26.53
CA VAL A 25 9.28 -11.50 27.31
C VAL A 25 8.56 -12.56 26.48
N PRO A 26 8.02 -13.62 27.10
CA PRO A 26 7.22 -14.61 26.38
C PRO A 26 5.98 -13.99 25.73
N ILE A 27 5.67 -14.45 24.51
CA ILE A 27 4.46 -14.05 23.76
C ILE A 27 3.76 -15.29 23.20
N GLY A 28 2.44 -15.19 23.02
CA GLY A 28 1.63 -16.20 22.34
C GLY A 28 1.52 -15.95 20.84
N ARG A 29 1.33 -17.02 20.06
CA ARG A 29 1.09 -16.98 18.61
C ARG A 29 0.01 -18.00 18.26
N GLU A 30 -1.09 -17.55 17.68
CA GLU A 30 -2.20 -18.39 17.26
C GLU A 30 -2.45 -18.17 15.76
N PRO A 31 -2.32 -19.20 14.90
CA PRO A 31 -2.77 -19.12 13.53
C PRO A 31 -4.29 -18.94 13.47
N VAL A 32 -4.76 -17.94 12.71
CA VAL A 32 -6.18 -17.64 12.56
C VAL A 32 -6.58 -17.76 11.09
N ARG A 33 -7.73 -18.39 10.85
CA ARG A 33 -8.37 -18.51 9.54
C ARG A 33 -9.81 -18.03 9.63
N LEU A 34 -10.16 -17.06 8.81
CA LEU A 34 -11.49 -16.46 8.74
C LEU A 34 -12.06 -16.62 7.33
N VAL A 35 -13.39 -16.69 7.25
CA VAL A 35 -14.12 -16.64 5.98
C VAL A 35 -14.93 -15.35 6.00
N THR A 36 -14.74 -14.53 4.97
CA THR A 36 -15.45 -13.26 4.85
C THR A 36 -16.92 -13.51 4.44
N PRO A 37 -17.83 -12.54 4.62
CA PRO A 37 -19.24 -12.69 4.22
C PRO A 37 -19.44 -13.03 2.73
N ASP A 38 -18.50 -12.63 1.86
CA ASP A 38 -18.50 -12.94 0.44
C ASP A 38 -17.69 -14.21 0.07
N GLY A 39 -17.27 -14.99 1.07
CA GLY A 39 -16.69 -16.32 0.90
C GLY A 39 -15.18 -16.38 0.66
N ALA A 40 -14.47 -15.26 0.75
CA ALA A 40 -13.01 -15.24 0.64
C ALA A 40 -12.33 -15.71 1.93
N LEU A 41 -11.10 -16.20 1.79
CA LEU A 41 -10.29 -16.69 2.90
C LEU A 41 -9.32 -15.62 3.38
N VAL A 42 -9.38 -15.28 4.66
CA VAL A 42 -8.41 -14.40 5.32
C VAL A 42 -7.59 -15.24 6.31
N ARG A 43 -6.26 -15.10 6.26
CA ARG A 43 -5.33 -15.87 7.09
C ARG A 43 -4.30 -14.96 7.74
N GLY A 44 -3.96 -15.26 8.99
CA GLY A 44 -2.99 -14.49 9.73
C GLY A 44 -2.52 -15.16 11.00
N ILE A 45 -1.77 -14.41 11.81
CA ILE A 45 -1.30 -14.82 13.13
C ILE A 45 -1.78 -13.78 14.13
N LEU A 46 -2.47 -14.25 15.17
CA LEU A 46 -2.78 -13.48 16.35
C LEU A 46 -1.60 -13.62 17.33
N TRP A 47 -0.90 -12.52 17.55
CA TRP A 47 0.16 -12.39 18.52
C TRP A 47 -0.47 -11.86 19.81
N THR A 48 -0.23 -12.53 20.93
CA THR A 48 -0.79 -12.15 22.21
C THR A 48 0.32 -11.96 23.25
N PRO A 49 0.02 -11.28 24.35
CA PRO A 49 0.84 -11.38 25.56
C PRO A 49 1.02 -12.84 25.99
N ALA A 50 1.92 -13.08 26.96
CA ALA A 50 2.19 -14.40 27.52
C ALA A 50 0.91 -15.15 27.90
N ALA A 51 0.94 -16.49 27.81
CA ALA A 51 -0.21 -17.33 28.13
C ALA A 51 -0.78 -17.00 29.53
N GLY A 52 -2.10 -16.86 29.63
CA GLY A 52 -2.79 -16.48 30.86
C GLY A 52 -2.85 -14.97 31.15
N VAL A 53 -2.11 -14.14 30.41
CA VAL A 53 -2.22 -12.68 30.50
C VAL A 53 -3.41 -12.20 29.69
N ARG A 54 -4.37 -11.55 30.37
CA ARG A 54 -5.54 -10.96 29.72
C ARG A 54 -5.12 -9.75 28.89
N TRP A 55 -5.76 -9.59 27.74
CA TRP A 55 -5.71 -8.38 26.93
C TRP A 55 -7.13 -7.84 26.69
N LYS A 56 -7.26 -6.52 26.57
CA LYS A 56 -8.52 -5.81 26.29
C LYS A 56 -8.50 -5.08 24.94
N THR A 57 -7.32 -4.76 24.42
CA THR A 57 -7.17 -4.05 23.16
C THR A 57 -6.43 -4.92 22.15
N ALA A 58 -6.96 -4.98 20.93
CA ALA A 58 -6.33 -5.62 19.79
C ALA A 58 -5.88 -4.58 18.75
N VAL A 59 -4.74 -4.80 18.12
CA VAL A 59 -4.26 -4.05 16.96
C VAL A 59 -4.42 -4.93 15.73
N VAL A 60 -5.16 -4.47 14.73
CA VAL A 60 -5.37 -5.18 13.47
C VAL A 60 -4.53 -4.51 12.39
N LEU A 61 -3.70 -5.29 11.70
CA LEU A 61 -2.79 -4.79 10.68
C LEU A 61 -2.72 -5.71 9.45
N SER A 62 -2.66 -5.09 8.29
CA SER A 62 -2.62 -5.73 6.98
C SER A 62 -2.08 -4.78 5.93
N HIS A 63 -1.79 -5.33 4.77
CA HIS A 63 -1.36 -4.63 3.56
C HIS A 63 -2.12 -5.20 2.37
N PRO A 64 -2.51 -4.41 1.36
CA PRO A 64 -3.28 -4.91 0.21
C PRO A 64 -2.70 -6.18 -0.43
N ARG A 65 -1.37 -6.29 -0.46
CA ARG A 65 -0.63 -7.36 -1.15
C ARG A 65 0.41 -8.09 -0.29
N GLY A 66 0.75 -7.54 0.87
CA GLY A 66 1.89 -7.99 1.69
C GLY A 66 1.43 -8.92 2.82
N ASP A 67 2.26 -9.90 3.18
CA ASP A 67 1.98 -10.75 4.34
C ASP A 67 2.36 -10.05 5.65
N PHE A 68 1.37 -9.46 6.31
CA PHE A 68 1.55 -8.80 7.59
C PHE A 68 1.33 -9.74 8.79
N SER A 69 1.10 -11.03 8.57
CA SER A 69 0.98 -12.01 9.66
C SER A 69 2.23 -12.10 10.53
N VAL A 70 3.38 -11.76 9.95
CA VAL A 70 4.68 -11.69 10.61
C VAL A 70 5.29 -10.28 10.53
N HIS A 71 4.47 -9.23 10.70
CA HIS A 71 4.97 -7.85 10.70
C HIS A 71 5.81 -7.55 11.96
N TYR A 72 6.87 -6.73 11.86
CA TYR A 72 7.79 -6.42 12.99
C TYR A 72 7.08 -5.83 14.22
N ALA A 73 5.99 -5.09 14.01
CA ALA A 73 5.21 -4.49 15.09
C ALA A 73 4.48 -5.54 15.96
N CYS A 74 4.09 -6.68 15.38
CA CYS A 74 3.29 -7.70 16.06
C CYS A 74 3.93 -8.23 17.36
N PRO A 75 5.18 -8.76 17.35
CA PRO A 75 5.80 -9.25 18.57
C PRO A 75 6.05 -8.15 19.62
N LEU A 76 6.37 -6.93 19.19
CA LEU A 76 6.63 -5.79 20.07
C LEU A 76 5.35 -5.28 20.75
N LEU A 77 4.22 -5.23 20.02
CA LEU A 77 2.91 -4.90 20.58
C LEU A 77 2.41 -5.97 21.55
N ALA A 78 2.62 -7.25 21.22
CA ALA A 78 2.32 -8.38 22.10
C ALA A 78 3.09 -8.32 23.41
N ALA A 79 4.40 -8.03 23.35
CA ALA A 79 5.24 -7.82 24.52
C ALA A 79 4.80 -6.62 25.37
N ALA A 80 4.22 -5.59 24.74
CA ALA A 80 3.66 -4.42 25.41
C ALA A 80 2.26 -4.64 26.00
N GLY A 81 1.72 -5.86 25.97
CA GLY A 81 0.43 -6.20 26.61
C GLY A 81 -0.80 -6.03 25.72
N TYR A 82 -0.63 -5.82 24.41
CA TYR A 82 -1.74 -5.73 23.45
C TYR A 82 -1.84 -7.02 22.61
N ALA A 83 -3.04 -7.42 22.19
CA ALA A 83 -3.12 -8.39 21.10
C ALA A 83 -2.79 -7.70 19.77
N ALA A 84 -2.09 -8.38 18.87
CA ALA A 84 -1.82 -7.89 17.52
C ALA A 84 -2.20 -8.96 16.50
N PHE A 85 -3.20 -8.70 15.67
CA PHE A 85 -3.63 -9.58 14.60
C PHE A 85 -3.11 -9.06 13.26
N GLY A 86 -1.99 -9.63 12.83
CA GLY A 86 -1.45 -9.44 11.50
C GLY A 86 -2.07 -10.46 10.54
N PHE A 87 -2.55 -10.02 9.39
CA PHE A 87 -3.14 -10.92 8.40
C PHE A 87 -2.83 -10.49 6.96
N GLY A 88 -2.84 -11.46 6.05
CA GLY A 88 -2.84 -11.20 4.61
C GLY A 88 -4.27 -11.11 4.06
N THR A 89 -4.51 -10.13 3.22
CA THR A 89 -5.76 -10.02 2.44
C THR A 89 -5.89 -11.21 1.48
N ARG A 90 -7.05 -11.32 0.82
CA ARG A 90 -7.28 -12.27 -0.27
C ARG A 90 -6.35 -12.05 -1.50
N TYR A 91 -5.60 -10.96 -1.54
CA TYR A 91 -4.71 -10.56 -2.65
C TYR A 91 -3.23 -10.61 -2.30
N MET A 92 -2.85 -11.32 -1.24
CA MET A 92 -1.42 -11.58 -0.94
C MET A 92 -0.69 -12.08 -2.20
N ASN A 93 0.37 -11.35 -2.60
CA ASN A 93 1.16 -11.60 -3.82
C ASN A 93 0.36 -11.62 -5.14
N ASN A 94 -0.85 -11.06 -5.18
CA ASN A 94 -1.67 -10.97 -6.38
C ASN A 94 -2.15 -9.54 -6.62
N ASP A 95 -1.33 -8.76 -7.31
CA ASP A 95 -1.65 -7.39 -7.69
C ASP A 95 -2.66 -7.33 -8.86
N THR A 96 -2.63 -8.34 -9.73
CA THR A 96 -3.29 -8.33 -11.04
C THR A 96 -4.77 -7.95 -10.99
N ASP A 97 -5.51 -8.46 -10.01
CA ASP A 97 -6.94 -8.17 -9.84
C ASP A 97 -7.23 -7.71 -8.41
N CYS A 98 -6.26 -7.06 -7.75
CA CYS A 98 -6.43 -6.53 -6.41
C CYS A 98 -7.49 -5.41 -6.40
N LEU A 99 -8.52 -5.60 -5.57
CA LEU A 99 -9.60 -4.63 -5.37
C LEU A 99 -9.57 -4.16 -3.92
N HIS A 100 -9.29 -2.88 -3.71
CA HIS A 100 -9.27 -2.28 -2.37
C HIS A 100 -10.62 -2.40 -1.67
N GLU A 101 -11.74 -2.31 -2.40
CA GLU A 101 -13.09 -2.49 -1.89
C GLU A 101 -13.29 -3.89 -1.30
N SER A 102 -12.70 -4.92 -1.90
CA SER A 102 -12.71 -6.28 -1.35
C SER A 102 -11.76 -6.42 -0.16
N CYS A 103 -10.61 -5.75 -0.16
CA CYS A 103 -9.71 -5.70 1.00
C CYS A 103 -10.39 -5.06 2.23
N VAL A 104 -11.29 -4.08 2.04
CA VAL A 104 -12.09 -3.49 3.14
C VAL A 104 -12.93 -4.55 3.84
N VAL A 105 -13.53 -5.48 3.08
CA VAL A 105 -14.31 -6.61 3.65
C VAL A 105 -13.40 -7.52 4.48
N ASP A 106 -12.18 -7.75 4.03
CA ASP A 106 -11.18 -8.55 4.77
C ASP A 106 -10.82 -7.89 6.10
N VAL A 107 -10.55 -6.57 6.11
CA VAL A 107 -10.27 -5.79 7.32
C VAL A 107 -11.45 -5.82 8.29
N ALA A 108 -12.67 -5.55 7.82
CA ALA A 108 -13.86 -5.59 8.67
C ALA A 108 -14.08 -6.97 9.30
N THR A 109 -13.80 -8.04 8.55
CA THR A 109 -13.87 -9.43 9.04
C THR A 109 -12.83 -9.68 10.15
N ALA A 110 -11.59 -9.22 9.96
CA ALA A 110 -10.53 -9.32 10.97
C ALA A 110 -10.88 -8.57 12.26
N VAL A 111 -11.44 -7.37 12.15
CA VAL A 111 -11.90 -6.57 13.29
C VAL A 111 -13.05 -7.26 14.02
N ALA A 112 -14.05 -7.77 13.29
CA ALA A 112 -15.18 -8.48 13.87
C ALA A 112 -14.73 -9.71 14.67
N GLU A 113 -13.70 -10.42 14.21
CA GLU A 113 -13.12 -11.54 14.96
C GLU A 113 -12.48 -11.09 16.28
N MET A 114 -11.76 -9.96 16.30
CA MET A 114 -11.21 -9.42 17.55
C MET A 114 -12.31 -9.03 18.53
N ARG A 115 -13.41 -8.44 18.05
CA ARG A 115 -14.60 -8.14 18.86
C ARG A 115 -15.27 -9.40 19.39
N ARG A 116 -15.39 -10.45 18.58
CA ARG A 116 -15.94 -11.77 19.01
C ARG A 116 -15.11 -12.35 20.16
N ARG A 117 -13.79 -12.15 20.14
CA ARG A 117 -12.84 -12.50 21.20
C ARG A 117 -12.84 -11.53 22.40
N LYS A 118 -13.82 -10.62 22.48
CA LYS A 118 -14.05 -9.67 23.58
C LYS A 118 -13.01 -8.54 23.70
N ALA A 119 -12.38 -8.15 22.58
CA ALA A 119 -11.64 -6.90 22.51
C ALA A 119 -12.57 -5.71 22.85
N GLN A 120 -12.24 -4.96 23.90
CA GLN A 120 -12.90 -3.72 24.27
C GLN A 120 -12.55 -2.59 23.30
N ALA A 121 -11.32 -2.58 22.78
CA ALA A 121 -10.91 -1.70 21.71
C ALA A 121 -10.19 -2.46 20.57
N VAL A 122 -10.36 -1.99 19.34
CA VAL A 122 -9.63 -2.46 18.15
C VAL A 122 -9.02 -1.26 17.43
N VAL A 123 -7.69 -1.23 17.37
CA VAL A 123 -6.92 -0.18 16.70
C VAL A 123 -6.47 -0.68 15.33
N LEU A 124 -6.72 0.09 14.28
CA LEU A 124 -6.21 -0.21 12.94
C LEU A 124 -4.80 0.32 12.79
N LEU A 125 -3.86 -0.51 12.37
CA LEU A 125 -2.48 -0.10 12.10
C LEU A 125 -2.13 -0.42 10.65
N GLY A 126 -1.81 0.62 9.89
CA GLY A 126 -1.32 0.52 8.53
C GLY A 126 0.14 0.95 8.41
N ASN A 127 0.99 0.08 7.85
CA ASN A 127 2.34 0.45 7.41
C ASN A 127 2.41 0.46 5.88
N SER A 128 3.03 1.48 5.28
CA SER A 128 3.10 1.63 3.82
C SER A 128 1.70 1.63 3.19
N GLY A 129 1.43 0.85 2.13
CA GLY A 129 0.11 0.67 1.52
C GLY A 129 -0.98 0.15 2.47
N GLY A 130 -0.58 -0.42 3.62
CA GLY A 130 -1.51 -0.72 4.70
C GLY A 130 -2.17 0.54 5.28
N GLY A 131 -1.51 1.69 5.24
CA GLY A 131 -2.06 2.97 5.71
C GLY A 131 -3.31 3.39 4.93
N SER A 132 -3.19 3.47 3.61
CA SER A 132 -4.33 3.77 2.71
C SER A 132 -5.45 2.73 2.83
N LEU A 133 -5.12 1.45 2.90
CA LEU A 133 -6.10 0.38 3.11
C LEU A 133 -6.88 0.55 4.42
N MET A 134 -6.18 0.74 5.54
CA MET A 134 -6.82 0.85 6.85
C MET A 134 -7.67 2.11 6.95
N ALA A 135 -7.23 3.23 6.36
CA ALA A 135 -8.02 4.46 6.30
C ALA A 135 -9.28 4.29 5.44
N LEU A 136 -9.17 3.61 4.29
CA LEU A 136 -10.34 3.29 3.47
C LEU A 136 -11.31 2.38 4.23
N ALA A 137 -10.82 1.32 4.89
CA ALA A 137 -11.67 0.45 5.70
C ALA A 137 -12.36 1.24 6.83
N GLN A 138 -11.66 2.16 7.48
CA GLN A 138 -12.25 3.02 8.51
C GLN A 138 -13.32 3.96 7.94
N LYS A 139 -13.07 4.58 6.78
CA LYS A 139 -14.05 5.43 6.09
C LYS A 139 -15.33 4.66 5.77
N GLU A 140 -15.20 3.47 5.19
CA GLU A 140 -16.35 2.70 4.69
C GLU A 140 -17.11 1.97 5.79
N THR A 141 -16.44 1.55 6.87
CA THR A 141 -17.03 0.64 7.87
C THR A 141 -17.01 1.16 9.31
N ARG A 142 -16.18 2.17 9.61
CA ARG A 142 -15.97 2.72 10.97
C ARG A 142 -15.65 1.64 12.01
N CYS A 143 -14.89 0.62 11.60
CA CYS A 143 -14.73 -0.59 12.41
C CYS A 143 -13.69 -0.46 13.54
N GLY A 144 -12.72 0.45 13.42
CA GLY A 144 -11.69 0.70 14.44
C GLY A 144 -12.05 1.82 15.42
N ASP A 145 -11.52 1.73 16.64
CA ASP A 145 -11.59 2.78 17.68
C ASP A 145 -10.37 3.71 17.69
N GLY A 146 -9.35 3.39 16.91
CA GLY A 146 -8.14 4.18 16.74
C GLY A 146 -7.46 3.83 15.42
N TRP A 147 -6.66 4.75 14.91
CA TRP A 147 -5.94 4.56 13.65
C TRP A 147 -4.47 4.95 13.81
N ILE A 148 -3.57 4.09 13.35
CA ILE A 148 -2.12 4.30 13.38
C ILE A 148 -1.59 4.14 11.96
N GLY A 149 -0.95 5.18 11.44
CA GLY A 149 -0.20 5.16 10.18
C GLY A 149 1.29 5.19 10.44
N ILE A 150 2.03 4.17 9.98
CA ILE A 150 3.49 4.11 10.05
C ILE A 150 4.05 4.18 8.64
N ALA A 151 4.85 5.19 8.30
CA ALA A 151 5.29 5.41 6.91
C ALA A 151 4.10 5.28 5.93
N ALA A 152 2.95 5.85 6.32
CA ALA A 152 1.69 5.58 5.66
C ALA A 152 1.70 6.10 4.22
N HIS A 153 1.45 5.19 3.29
CA HIS A 153 1.41 5.51 1.88
C HIS A 153 0.19 6.40 1.58
N PRO A 154 0.28 7.50 0.81
CA PRO A 154 -0.89 8.31 0.42
C PRO A 154 -1.94 7.57 -0.43
N GLY A 155 -1.75 6.27 -0.71
CA GLY A 155 -2.47 5.45 -1.68
C GLY A 155 -1.57 4.98 -2.84
N GLU A 156 -1.64 3.69 -3.21
CA GLU A 156 -0.87 3.13 -4.34
C GLU A 156 -1.08 3.91 -5.65
N GLY A 157 -2.31 4.36 -5.93
CA GLY A 157 -2.58 5.23 -7.08
C GLY A 157 -1.85 6.57 -7.01
N VAL A 158 -1.83 7.21 -5.82
CA VAL A 158 -1.08 8.46 -5.62
C VAL A 158 0.43 8.20 -5.75
N PHE A 159 0.93 7.03 -5.33
CA PHE A 159 2.30 6.61 -5.62
C PHE A 159 2.60 6.63 -7.10
N MET A 160 1.74 5.95 -7.87
CA MET A 160 1.95 5.71 -9.29
C MET A 160 2.09 7.04 -10.05
N SER A 161 1.38 8.09 -9.62
CA SER A 161 1.53 9.45 -10.18
C SER A 161 2.93 10.05 -10.04
N GLN A 162 3.75 9.54 -9.12
CA GLN A 162 5.12 10.00 -8.88
C GLN A 162 6.16 9.15 -9.59
N VAL A 163 5.85 7.88 -9.86
CA VAL A 163 6.83 6.89 -10.33
C VAL A 163 6.55 6.36 -11.73
N ILE A 164 5.38 6.59 -12.32
CA ILE A 164 5.13 6.15 -13.70
C ILE A 164 6.01 6.94 -14.67
N ASP A 165 6.72 6.27 -15.56
CA ASP A 165 7.58 6.93 -16.53
C ASP A 165 6.73 7.58 -17.63
N PRO A 166 6.67 8.93 -17.72
CA PRO A 166 5.81 9.59 -18.67
C PRO A 166 6.36 9.57 -20.10
N SER A 167 7.62 9.17 -20.29
CA SER A 167 8.27 9.19 -21.60
C SER A 167 7.93 7.98 -22.47
N VAL A 168 7.19 6.99 -21.97
CA VAL A 168 6.66 5.91 -22.82
C VAL A 168 5.67 6.48 -23.83
N ALA A 169 6.04 6.43 -25.12
CA ALA A 169 5.23 6.98 -26.21
C ALA A 169 4.12 6.03 -26.66
N ASP A 170 4.39 4.73 -26.63
CA ASP A 170 3.49 3.64 -27.02
C ASP A 170 3.48 2.55 -25.94
N GLU A 171 2.31 2.28 -25.37
CA GLU A 171 2.16 1.25 -24.32
C GLU A 171 2.39 -0.19 -24.83
N SER A 172 2.44 -0.39 -26.16
CA SER A 172 2.78 -1.67 -26.78
C SER A 172 4.27 -1.85 -27.09
N ASP A 173 5.06 -0.77 -27.02
CA ASP A 173 6.51 -0.79 -27.17
C ASP A 173 7.18 -0.20 -25.91
N PRO A 174 7.67 -1.04 -24.99
CA PRO A 174 8.30 -0.56 -23.75
C PRO A 174 9.60 0.22 -23.97
N HIS A 175 10.21 0.14 -25.16
CA HIS A 175 11.40 0.89 -25.54
C HIS A 175 11.08 2.21 -26.26
N SER A 176 9.80 2.51 -26.49
CA SER A 176 9.38 3.79 -27.03
C SER A 176 9.68 4.92 -26.04
N VAL A 177 10.21 6.04 -26.55
CA VAL A 177 10.65 7.18 -25.71
C VAL A 177 10.28 8.51 -26.35
N VAL A 178 9.64 9.38 -25.57
CA VAL A 178 9.53 10.83 -25.79
C VAL A 178 10.73 11.48 -25.12
N ARG A 179 11.75 11.82 -25.91
CA ARG A 179 13.07 12.29 -25.44
C ARG A 179 12.99 13.44 -24.44
N GLU A 180 12.10 14.40 -24.68
CA GLU A 180 11.94 15.60 -23.84
C GLU A 180 11.38 15.29 -22.44
N LEU A 181 10.84 14.09 -22.24
CA LEU A 181 10.31 13.60 -20.97
C LEU A 181 11.17 12.49 -20.36
N ASP A 182 12.22 12.02 -21.03
CA ASP A 182 13.06 10.94 -20.52
C ASP A 182 13.95 11.45 -19.39
N MET A 183 13.66 11.02 -18.15
CA MET A 183 14.47 11.41 -16.99
C MET A 183 15.89 10.83 -17.03
N TYR A 184 16.17 9.89 -17.93
CA TYR A 184 17.51 9.31 -18.13
C TYR A 184 18.27 9.93 -19.31
N ASP A 185 17.72 10.97 -19.97
CA ASP A 185 18.46 11.72 -20.99
C ASP A 185 19.39 12.77 -20.32
N PRO A 186 20.70 12.80 -20.65
CA PRO A 186 21.63 13.80 -20.12
C PRO A 186 21.20 15.26 -20.34
N GLU A 187 20.46 15.55 -21.41
CA GLU A 187 19.93 16.90 -21.70
C GLU A 187 18.86 17.33 -20.70
N ASN A 188 18.16 16.38 -20.07
CA ASN A 188 17.15 16.64 -19.05
C ASN A 188 17.75 16.73 -17.63
N GLY A 189 19.05 16.46 -17.47
CA GLY A 189 19.76 16.59 -16.18
C GLY A 189 20.26 15.28 -15.57
N TRP A 190 20.08 14.15 -16.28
CA TRP A 190 20.55 12.84 -15.82
C TRP A 190 22.08 12.75 -15.80
N ARG A 191 22.62 12.01 -14.83
CA ARG A 191 24.03 11.63 -14.70
C ARG A 191 24.13 10.13 -14.37
N PRO A 192 25.17 9.42 -14.85
CA PRO A 192 25.36 8.01 -14.56
C PRO A 192 25.41 7.74 -13.05
N TRP A 193 24.72 6.69 -12.60
CA TRP A 193 24.77 6.27 -11.19
C TRP A 193 26.21 5.97 -10.74
N PRO A 194 26.65 6.38 -9.54
CA PRO A 194 25.91 7.05 -8.46
C PRO A 194 26.06 8.58 -8.44
N GLU A 195 26.32 9.24 -9.57
CA GLU A 195 26.41 10.70 -9.61
C GLU A 195 25.02 11.34 -9.41
N PRO A 196 24.88 12.34 -8.50
CA PRO A 196 23.62 13.03 -8.31
C PRO A 196 23.16 13.77 -9.57
N CYS A 197 21.90 13.59 -9.94
CA CYS A 197 21.27 14.33 -11.02
C CYS A 197 20.79 15.72 -10.56
N ARG A 198 20.51 16.60 -11.51
CA ARG A 198 19.86 17.90 -11.28
C ARG A 198 18.85 18.19 -12.35
N TYR A 199 17.56 18.20 -12.00
CA TYR A 199 16.48 18.46 -12.94
C TYR A 199 16.01 19.90 -12.84
N GLU A 200 15.86 20.56 -13.99
CA GLU A 200 15.33 21.92 -14.07
C GLU A 200 13.88 21.97 -13.57
N ARG A 201 13.49 23.03 -12.85
CA ARG A 201 12.15 23.11 -12.23
C ARG A 201 11.03 23.16 -13.28
N GLY A 202 11.25 23.88 -14.39
CA GLY A 202 10.29 23.91 -15.49
C GLY A 202 10.13 22.55 -16.17
N TRP A 203 11.22 21.80 -16.36
CA TRP A 203 11.17 20.42 -16.84
C TRP A 203 10.42 19.52 -15.86
N LEU A 204 10.72 19.59 -14.56
CA LEU A 204 10.07 18.76 -13.55
C LEU A 204 8.55 18.98 -13.54
N SER A 205 8.08 20.22 -13.67
CA SER A 205 6.64 20.52 -13.78
C SER A 205 6.00 19.86 -15.01
N ARG A 206 6.65 19.90 -16.18
CA ARG A 206 6.18 19.21 -17.40
C ARG A 206 6.18 17.69 -17.23
N TYR A 207 7.23 17.14 -16.62
CA TYR A 207 7.36 15.71 -16.32
C TYR A 207 6.20 15.23 -15.44
N ARG A 208 5.93 15.89 -14.31
CA ARG A 208 4.81 15.53 -13.41
C ARG A 208 3.44 15.62 -14.10
N ALA A 209 3.23 16.62 -14.94
CA ALA A 209 1.99 16.73 -15.72
C ALA A 209 1.84 15.57 -16.71
N ALA A 210 2.93 15.16 -17.36
CA ALA A 210 2.94 14.04 -18.29
C ALA A 210 2.73 12.68 -17.60
N GLN A 211 3.16 12.52 -16.34
CA GLN A 211 2.87 11.31 -15.53
C GLN A 211 1.37 11.12 -15.36
N LEU A 212 0.67 12.19 -14.96
CA LEU A 212 -0.78 12.19 -14.83
C LEU A 212 -1.48 11.96 -16.18
N ALA A 213 -0.96 12.55 -17.27
CA ALA A 213 -1.50 12.33 -18.60
C ALA A 213 -1.39 10.86 -19.04
N ARG A 214 -0.28 10.18 -18.73
CA ARG A 214 -0.12 8.73 -18.99
C ARG A 214 -1.11 7.90 -18.19
N ILE A 215 -1.29 8.19 -16.90
CA ILE A 215 -2.32 7.56 -16.06
C ILE A 215 -3.72 7.76 -16.65
N ALA A 216 -4.05 8.97 -17.10
CA ALA A 216 -5.34 9.25 -17.73
C ALA A 216 -5.59 8.41 -19.00
N ARG A 217 -4.57 8.16 -19.82
CA ARG A 217 -4.68 7.27 -20.99
C ARG A 217 -4.94 5.82 -20.57
N LEU A 218 -4.19 5.31 -19.59
CA LEU A 218 -4.38 3.96 -19.04
C LEU A 218 -5.77 3.79 -18.41
N ASP A 219 -6.26 4.81 -17.69
CA ASP A 219 -7.61 4.88 -17.16
C ASP A 219 -8.66 4.79 -18.26
N ALA A 220 -8.49 5.54 -19.35
CA ALA A 220 -9.42 5.51 -20.48
C ALA A 220 -9.47 4.11 -21.11
N MET A 221 -8.32 3.46 -21.31
CA MET A 221 -8.24 2.08 -21.80
C MET A 221 -8.94 1.09 -20.87
N ALA A 222 -8.77 1.25 -19.55
CA ALA A 222 -9.42 0.40 -18.55
C ALA A 222 -10.95 0.59 -18.55
N LYS A 223 -11.41 1.85 -18.55
CA LYS A 223 -12.83 2.21 -18.54
C LYS A 223 -13.55 1.74 -19.81
N ASP A 224 -12.93 1.96 -20.98
CA ASP A 224 -13.44 1.46 -22.27
C ASP A 224 -13.57 -0.07 -22.28
N SER A 225 -12.56 -0.79 -21.76
CA SER A 225 -12.65 -2.26 -21.65
C SER A 225 -13.81 -2.71 -20.76
N ILE A 226 -14.08 -2.03 -19.65
CA ILE A 226 -15.19 -2.37 -18.74
C ILE A 226 -16.53 -2.07 -19.42
N GLU A 227 -16.64 -0.91 -20.07
CA GLU A 227 -17.85 -0.50 -20.77
C GLU A 227 -18.21 -1.49 -21.89
N GLN A 228 -17.23 -1.89 -22.71
CA GLN A 228 -17.43 -2.88 -23.78
C GLN A 228 -17.94 -4.22 -23.23
N ALA A 229 -17.38 -4.70 -22.12
CA ALA A 229 -17.83 -5.93 -21.47
C ALA A 229 -19.26 -5.79 -20.92
N GLN A 230 -19.60 -4.66 -20.31
CA GLN A 230 -20.96 -4.38 -19.81
C GLN A 230 -21.99 -4.32 -20.93
N GLN A 231 -21.69 -3.60 -22.02
CA GLN A 231 -22.55 -3.52 -23.21
C GLN A 231 -22.75 -4.91 -23.85
N ALA A 232 -21.68 -5.70 -23.95
CA ALA A 232 -21.76 -7.08 -24.43
C ALA A 232 -22.63 -7.96 -23.51
N GLY A 233 -22.53 -7.78 -22.20
CA GLY A 233 -23.37 -8.46 -21.21
C GLY A 233 -24.85 -8.10 -21.34
N ALA A 234 -25.17 -6.84 -21.58
CA ALA A 234 -26.53 -6.40 -21.86
C ALA A 234 -27.09 -7.05 -23.12
N ARG A 235 -26.31 -7.08 -24.22
CA ARG A 235 -26.69 -7.76 -25.47
C ARG A 235 -26.88 -9.27 -25.27
N ALA A 236 -26.00 -9.93 -24.51
CA ALA A 236 -26.13 -11.34 -24.21
C ALA A 236 -27.40 -11.67 -23.41
N ARG A 237 -27.79 -10.81 -22.45
CA ARG A 237 -29.03 -10.99 -21.66
C ARG A 237 -30.31 -10.75 -22.46
N ALA A 238 -30.25 -9.91 -23.49
CA ALA A 238 -31.40 -9.63 -24.36
C ALA A 238 -31.70 -10.76 -25.37
N LEU A 239 -30.77 -11.71 -25.54
CA LEU A 239 -30.94 -12.84 -26.45
C LEU A 239 -31.49 -14.06 -25.70
N ASP A 240 -32.43 -14.75 -26.33
CA ASP A 240 -32.81 -16.08 -25.90
C ASP A 240 -31.79 -17.11 -26.42
N LYS A 241 -31.13 -17.78 -25.49
CA LYS A 241 -30.09 -18.79 -25.76
C LYS A 241 -30.64 -20.02 -26.48
N ALA A 242 -31.94 -20.30 -26.39
CA ALA A 242 -32.56 -21.45 -27.05
C ALA A 242 -32.79 -21.17 -28.54
N SER A 243 -33.19 -19.94 -28.89
CA SER A 243 -33.45 -19.52 -30.28
C SER A 243 -32.19 -19.08 -31.04
N ASP A 244 -31.23 -18.41 -30.40
CA ASP A 244 -29.96 -18.01 -31.04
C ASP A 244 -28.74 -18.24 -30.15
N ALA A 245 -28.40 -19.52 -29.98
CA ALA A 245 -27.25 -19.95 -29.20
C ALA A 245 -25.92 -19.37 -29.72
N ARG A 246 -25.79 -19.10 -31.03
CA ARG A 246 -24.54 -18.60 -31.63
C ARG A 246 -24.31 -17.15 -31.27
N ALA A 247 -25.31 -16.29 -31.45
CA ALA A 247 -25.20 -14.88 -31.09
C ALA A 247 -25.07 -14.71 -29.57
N TRP A 248 -25.88 -15.45 -28.79
CA TRP A 248 -25.79 -15.46 -27.34
C TRP A 248 -24.37 -15.81 -26.87
N ARG A 249 -23.79 -16.90 -27.38
CA ARG A 249 -22.42 -17.32 -27.05
C ARG A 249 -21.40 -16.24 -27.39
N SER A 250 -21.49 -15.64 -28.58
CA SER A 250 -20.53 -14.62 -29.03
C SER A 250 -20.56 -13.37 -28.14
N TRP A 251 -21.76 -12.87 -27.79
CA TRP A 251 -21.88 -11.75 -26.85
C TRP A 251 -21.47 -12.12 -25.44
N ARG A 252 -21.80 -13.34 -25.00
CA ARG A 252 -21.41 -13.84 -23.68
C ARG A 252 -19.89 -14.01 -23.55
N GLN A 253 -19.18 -14.37 -24.63
CA GLN A 253 -17.71 -14.39 -24.67
C GLN A 253 -17.12 -13.00 -24.46
N ARG A 254 -17.63 -11.99 -25.18
CA ARG A 254 -17.22 -10.58 -25.00
C ARG A 254 -17.55 -10.05 -23.61
N ALA A 255 -18.70 -10.43 -23.07
CA ALA A 255 -19.16 -9.98 -21.74
C ALA A 255 -18.26 -10.45 -20.59
N VAL A 256 -17.60 -11.61 -20.73
CA VAL A 256 -16.70 -12.14 -19.70
C VAL A 256 -15.22 -11.96 -20.04
N HIS A 257 -14.92 -11.41 -21.21
CA HIS A 257 -13.55 -11.09 -21.57
C HIS A 257 -13.04 -9.99 -20.64
N THR A 258 -11.89 -10.24 -20.02
CA THR A 258 -11.18 -9.26 -19.21
C THR A 258 -9.91 -8.89 -19.94
N ARG A 259 -9.80 -7.63 -20.37
CA ARG A 259 -8.55 -7.11 -20.91
C ARG A 259 -7.54 -6.99 -19.77
N TYR A 260 -6.33 -7.48 -20.02
CA TYR A 260 -5.18 -7.20 -19.19
C TYR A 260 -4.42 -5.99 -19.75
N LEU A 261 -4.05 -5.09 -18.86
CA LEU A 261 -3.08 -4.02 -19.11
C LEU A 261 -1.70 -4.56 -18.73
N THR A 262 -0.74 -4.42 -19.65
CA THR A 262 0.67 -4.64 -19.34
C THR A 262 1.34 -3.26 -19.31
N ILE A 263 1.76 -2.81 -18.14
CA ILE A 263 2.22 -1.43 -17.90
C ILE A 263 3.71 -1.47 -17.61
N TYR A 264 4.50 -0.93 -18.52
CA TYR A 264 5.96 -0.88 -18.39
C TYR A 264 6.43 0.44 -17.77
N ARG A 265 7.63 0.41 -17.15
CA ARG A 265 8.33 1.60 -16.65
C ARG A 265 7.52 2.39 -15.62
N THR A 266 7.48 1.85 -14.41
CA THR A 266 6.68 2.33 -13.27
C THR A 266 7.52 2.66 -12.03
N LEU A 267 8.83 2.94 -12.21
CA LEU A 267 9.77 3.29 -11.13
C LEU A 267 10.72 4.43 -11.55
N ALA A 268 10.17 5.49 -12.14
CA ALA A 268 10.85 6.66 -12.69
C ALA A 268 10.48 7.95 -11.94
N ASP A 269 10.91 8.07 -10.67
CA ASP A 269 10.80 9.31 -9.90
C ASP A 269 12.12 10.11 -9.95
N PRO A 270 12.16 11.33 -10.52
CA PRO A 270 13.33 12.20 -10.48
C PRO A 270 13.89 12.44 -9.07
N ALA A 271 13.05 12.38 -8.02
CA ALA A 271 13.47 12.56 -6.63
C ALA A 271 14.34 11.41 -6.09
N TYR A 272 14.42 10.28 -6.79
CA TYR A 272 15.37 9.20 -6.50
C TYR A 272 16.80 9.58 -6.86
N LEU A 273 17.00 10.48 -7.83
CA LEU A 273 18.32 10.86 -8.36
C LEU A 273 18.71 12.31 -8.03
N ASP A 274 17.74 13.16 -7.65
CA ASP A 274 17.96 14.56 -7.30
C ASP A 274 17.39 14.86 -5.91
N LEU A 275 18.26 14.84 -4.89
CA LEU A 275 17.92 15.13 -3.49
C LEU A 275 17.51 16.60 -3.24
N THR A 276 17.60 17.48 -4.25
CA THR A 276 17.08 18.85 -4.13
C THR A 276 15.56 18.92 -4.40
N ILE A 277 14.94 17.83 -4.85
CA ILE A 277 13.48 17.70 -4.95
C ILE A 277 12.96 17.20 -3.61
N ASP A 278 12.06 17.93 -2.95
CA ASP A 278 11.53 17.59 -1.61
C ASP A 278 12.65 17.23 -0.59
N PRO A 279 13.58 18.12 -0.23
CA PRO A 279 14.74 17.77 0.62
C PRO A 279 14.34 17.18 1.99
N ASP A 280 14.94 16.06 2.37
CA ASP A 280 14.76 15.35 3.65
C ASP A 280 16.01 14.49 3.99
N ASP A 281 15.91 13.57 4.97
CA ASP A 281 17.05 12.79 5.47
C ASP A 281 17.37 11.56 4.57
N ARG A 282 16.69 11.39 3.44
CA ARG A 282 16.82 10.17 2.63
C ARG A 282 18.17 10.06 1.90
N PRO A 283 18.66 8.84 1.67
CA PRO A 283 19.72 8.61 0.69
C PRO A 283 19.16 8.73 -0.75
N MET A 284 20.06 8.91 -1.71
CA MET A 284 19.74 8.75 -3.12
C MET A 284 19.32 7.30 -3.41
N GLY A 285 18.39 7.11 -4.33
CA GLY A 285 17.83 5.81 -4.70
C GLY A 285 16.40 5.60 -4.18
N SER A 286 15.99 4.33 -4.16
CA SER A 286 14.62 3.91 -3.85
C SER A 286 14.62 2.55 -3.13
N LEU A 287 13.60 2.32 -2.30
CA LEU A 287 13.26 1.02 -1.73
C LEU A 287 12.79 0.02 -2.79
N PHE A 288 12.28 0.49 -3.91
CA PHE A 288 11.83 -0.34 -5.03
C PHE A 288 12.82 -0.36 -6.19
N ALA A 289 13.79 0.56 -6.21
CA ALA A 289 14.75 0.69 -7.30
C ALA A 289 16.20 0.82 -6.79
N PHE A 290 16.93 -0.31 -6.77
CA PHE A 290 18.27 -0.43 -6.21
C PHE A 290 19.21 -1.27 -7.09
N PRO A 291 20.53 -0.95 -7.14
CA PRO A 291 21.12 0.30 -6.67
C PRO A 291 20.80 1.46 -7.59
N ASP A 292 20.71 1.21 -8.90
CA ASP A 292 20.37 2.22 -9.90
C ASP A 292 18.85 2.23 -10.16
N PRO A 293 18.16 3.38 -9.97
CA PRO A 293 16.76 3.52 -10.35
C PRO A 293 16.43 3.13 -11.80
N LEU A 294 17.38 3.27 -12.74
CA LEU A 294 17.23 2.85 -14.14
C LEU A 294 16.90 1.34 -14.24
N ASP A 295 17.61 0.51 -13.49
CA ASP A 295 17.47 -0.95 -13.53
C ASP A 295 16.07 -1.41 -13.14
N ALA A 296 15.44 -0.75 -12.17
CA ALA A 296 14.10 -1.15 -11.74
C ALA A 296 13.00 -0.61 -12.65
N ASN A 297 13.21 0.58 -13.23
CA ASN A 297 12.27 1.16 -14.19
C ASN A 297 12.20 0.33 -15.48
N TYR A 298 13.35 0.01 -16.07
CA TYR A 298 13.41 -0.80 -17.30
C TYR A 298 13.37 -2.31 -17.05
N GLY A 299 13.78 -2.76 -15.86
CA GLY A 299 13.82 -4.16 -15.50
C GLY A 299 12.53 -4.71 -14.88
N ARG A 300 12.70 -5.78 -14.12
CA ARG A 300 11.59 -6.60 -13.58
C ARG A 300 10.87 -6.02 -12.36
N GLY A 301 11.39 -4.93 -11.77
CA GLY A 301 10.96 -4.42 -10.46
C GLY A 301 9.67 -3.60 -10.46
N GLY A 302 9.18 -3.15 -11.63
CA GLY A 302 8.06 -2.23 -11.70
C GLY A 302 6.75 -2.73 -11.09
N LEU A 303 6.01 -1.79 -10.48
CA LEU A 303 4.72 -1.99 -9.83
C LEU A 303 3.57 -1.97 -10.85
N GLY A 304 2.45 -2.63 -10.55
CA GLY A 304 1.26 -2.63 -11.42
C GLY A 304 1.50 -3.20 -12.82
N ARG A 305 2.47 -4.12 -12.97
CA ARG A 305 2.97 -4.59 -14.29
C ARG A 305 1.90 -5.24 -15.15
N VAL A 306 1.11 -6.14 -14.57
CA VAL A 306 0.03 -6.84 -15.26
C VAL A 306 -1.22 -6.64 -14.43
N MET A 307 -2.23 -5.99 -14.98
CA MET A 307 -3.44 -5.61 -14.26
C MET A 307 -4.67 -5.96 -15.07
N THR A 308 -5.75 -6.38 -14.43
CA THR A 308 -7.08 -6.25 -15.02
C THR A 308 -7.47 -4.77 -15.06
N ALA A 309 -8.41 -4.40 -15.93
CA ALA A 309 -8.93 -3.04 -15.98
C ALA A 309 -9.46 -2.55 -14.61
N ARG A 310 -10.19 -3.39 -13.88
CA ARG A 310 -10.72 -3.05 -12.55
C ARG A 310 -9.64 -3.00 -11.47
N GLY A 311 -8.66 -3.89 -11.51
CA GLY A 311 -7.54 -3.87 -10.57
C GLY A 311 -6.72 -2.59 -10.69
N TRP A 312 -6.46 -2.14 -11.93
CA TRP A 312 -5.83 -0.84 -12.18
C TRP A 312 -6.62 0.32 -11.58
N LEU A 313 -7.92 0.41 -11.89
CA LEU A 313 -8.77 1.50 -11.41
C LEU A 313 -8.96 1.51 -9.89
N SER A 314 -9.00 0.34 -9.25
CA SER A 314 -9.16 0.22 -7.80
C SER A 314 -7.85 0.48 -7.04
N THR A 315 -6.69 0.09 -7.59
CA THR A 315 -5.42 0.09 -6.85
C THR A 315 -4.44 1.16 -7.34
N TRP A 316 -4.05 1.14 -8.61
CA TRP A 316 -2.87 1.88 -9.12
C TRP A 316 -3.19 3.15 -9.90
N SER A 317 -4.46 3.41 -10.21
CA SER A 317 -4.88 4.67 -10.81
C SER A 317 -4.89 5.81 -9.79
N ALA A 318 -4.09 6.84 -10.01
CA ALA A 318 -4.13 8.08 -9.23
C ALA A 318 -5.48 8.83 -9.34
N LEU A 319 -6.20 8.60 -10.44
CA LEU A 319 -7.41 9.35 -10.80
C LEU A 319 -8.69 8.62 -10.38
N SER A 320 -8.63 7.30 -10.20
CA SER A 320 -9.81 6.47 -9.97
C SER A 320 -9.79 5.71 -8.64
N SER A 321 -8.62 5.41 -8.06
CA SER A 321 -8.55 4.60 -6.84
C SER A 321 -9.24 5.29 -5.66
N PRO A 322 -10.06 4.58 -4.85
CA PRO A 322 -10.67 5.14 -3.65
C PRO A 322 -9.70 5.18 -2.46
N ALA A 323 -8.57 4.47 -2.51
CA ALA A 323 -7.64 4.33 -1.40
C ALA A 323 -6.64 5.50 -1.32
N ARG A 324 -7.15 6.75 -1.34
CA ARG A 324 -6.34 7.98 -1.35
C ARG A 324 -6.44 8.68 0.00
N LEU A 325 -5.34 8.76 0.74
CA LEU A 325 -5.36 9.28 2.12
C LEU A 325 -5.85 10.72 2.21
N ALA A 326 -5.54 11.58 1.24
CA ALA A 326 -6.05 12.95 1.20
C ALA A 326 -7.60 13.02 1.18
N GLU A 327 -8.27 11.98 0.70
CA GLU A 327 -9.73 11.87 0.64
C GLU A 327 -10.33 10.97 1.73
N THR A 328 -9.58 9.97 2.21
CA THR A 328 -10.09 9.05 3.25
C THR A 328 -9.86 9.59 4.67
N MET A 329 -8.74 10.26 4.93
CA MET A 329 -8.40 10.77 6.26
C MET A 329 -9.40 11.77 6.85
N PRO A 330 -10.09 12.63 6.08
CA PRO A 330 -11.16 13.47 6.60
C PRO A 330 -12.31 12.68 7.26
N HIS A 331 -12.45 11.39 6.95
CA HIS A 331 -13.45 10.51 7.53
C HIS A 331 -12.93 9.66 8.70
N VAL A 332 -11.62 9.72 8.98
CA VAL A 332 -10.99 9.05 10.13
C VAL A 332 -11.10 9.99 11.33
N THR A 333 -12.21 9.87 12.07
CA THR A 333 -12.53 10.73 13.23
C THR A 333 -12.10 10.15 14.58
N VAL A 334 -11.53 8.95 14.59
CA VAL A 334 -11.03 8.27 15.79
C VAL A 334 -9.64 8.78 16.18
N PRO A 335 -9.17 8.61 17.43
CA PRO A 335 -7.80 8.94 17.81
C PRO A 335 -6.78 8.42 16.80
N THR A 336 -5.91 9.31 16.35
CA THR A 336 -5.02 9.08 15.20
C THR A 336 -3.56 9.33 15.57
N LEU A 337 -2.70 8.36 15.26
CA LEU A 337 -1.24 8.50 15.32
C LEU A 337 -0.65 8.37 13.92
N ILE A 338 0.18 9.32 13.53
CA ILE A 338 0.99 9.26 12.31
C ILE A 338 2.46 9.26 12.73
N LEU A 339 3.14 8.16 12.47
CA LEU A 339 4.57 7.98 12.72
C LEU A 339 5.30 7.88 11.39
N HIS A 340 6.22 8.80 11.12
CA HIS A 340 6.87 8.89 9.82
C HIS A 340 8.40 8.80 9.92
N PRO A 341 9.05 7.84 9.25
CA PRO A 341 10.49 7.85 9.05
C PRO A 341 10.90 9.00 8.13
N THR A 342 11.94 9.74 8.51
CA THR A 342 12.40 10.93 7.77
C THR A 342 13.40 10.62 6.65
N ALA A 343 14.01 9.43 6.65
CA ALA A 343 14.87 8.93 5.57
C ALA A 343 14.13 7.93 4.67
N ASP A 344 12.80 8.04 4.61
CA ASP A 344 11.94 7.24 3.75
C ASP A 344 12.20 7.60 2.27
N THR A 345 12.51 6.58 1.47
CA THR A 345 12.82 6.75 0.06
C THR A 345 11.59 6.77 -0.84
N GLU A 346 10.39 6.52 -0.33
CA GLU A 346 9.15 6.45 -1.11
C GLU A 346 8.10 7.47 -0.68
N ILE A 347 7.95 7.67 0.64
CA ILE A 347 6.97 8.59 1.20
C ILE A 347 7.69 9.83 1.71
N ARG A 348 7.30 11.00 1.23
CA ARG A 348 7.94 12.28 1.59
C ARG A 348 7.31 12.92 2.82
N LEU A 349 8.09 13.74 3.53
CA LEU A 349 7.63 14.52 4.68
C LEU A 349 6.35 15.32 4.38
N ARG A 350 6.27 15.93 3.18
CA ARG A 350 5.07 16.69 2.78
C ARG A 350 3.81 15.83 2.71
N GLN A 351 3.91 14.56 2.30
CA GLN A 351 2.78 13.64 2.23
C GLN A 351 2.36 13.20 3.63
N ALA A 352 3.31 12.90 4.51
CA ALA A 352 3.02 12.59 5.90
C ALA A 352 2.34 13.77 6.63
N ARG A 353 2.75 15.00 6.33
CA ARG A 353 2.12 16.22 6.85
C ARG A 353 0.74 16.46 6.25
N GLU A 354 0.55 16.21 4.96
CA GLU A 354 -0.78 16.28 4.33
C GLU A 354 -1.76 15.29 4.97
N ILE A 355 -1.33 14.06 5.23
CA ILE A 355 -2.14 13.04 5.94
C ILE A 355 -2.57 13.55 7.31
N ARG A 356 -1.66 14.18 8.07
CA ARG A 356 -1.94 14.81 9.37
C ARG A 356 -2.95 15.94 9.24
N ASP A 357 -2.71 16.85 8.30
CA ASP A 357 -3.53 18.06 8.13
C ASP A 357 -4.94 17.75 7.60
N ARG A 358 -5.12 16.60 6.96
CA ARG A 358 -6.40 16.10 6.45
C ARG A 358 -7.14 15.18 7.41
N ALA A 359 -6.52 14.76 8.53
CA ALA A 359 -7.18 13.87 9.48
C ALA A 359 -8.44 14.51 10.07
N GLY A 360 -9.57 13.80 10.00
CA GLY A 360 -10.86 14.26 10.55
C GLY A 360 -10.98 14.10 12.07
N SER A 361 -9.93 13.63 12.74
CA SER A 361 -9.88 13.40 14.17
C SER A 361 -9.55 14.68 14.92
N GLU A 362 -10.17 14.88 16.09
CA GLU A 362 -9.81 15.95 17.03
C GLU A 362 -8.57 15.58 17.87
N ASP A 363 -8.18 14.30 17.89
CA ASP A 363 -7.02 13.77 18.61
C ASP A 363 -6.01 13.19 17.62
N VAL A 364 -5.17 14.07 17.07
CA VAL A 364 -4.12 13.72 16.12
C VAL A 364 -2.74 13.91 16.75
N THR A 365 -1.94 12.84 16.76
CA THR A 365 -0.52 12.89 17.10
C THR A 365 0.32 12.64 15.86
N TYR A 366 1.27 13.52 15.58
CA TYR A 366 2.26 13.36 14.51
C TYR A 366 3.66 13.24 15.11
N HIS A 367 4.42 12.22 14.69
CA HIS A 367 5.75 11.94 15.19
C HIS A 367 6.69 11.55 14.05
N GLU A 368 7.85 12.19 13.98
CA GLU A 368 8.89 11.88 13.00
C GLU A 368 10.01 11.06 13.68
N ILE A 369 10.45 9.94 13.08
CA ILE A 369 11.65 9.23 13.50
C ILE A 369 12.81 9.66 12.59
N LYS A 370 13.76 10.39 13.18
CA LYS A 370 14.90 10.99 12.46
C LYS A 370 15.82 9.95 11.84
N ALA A 371 16.24 10.15 10.60
CA ALA A 371 17.13 9.26 9.83
C ALA A 371 16.69 7.78 9.75
N ALA A 372 15.41 7.46 10.00
CA ALA A 372 14.91 6.10 9.89
C ALA A 372 14.45 5.78 8.46
N PRO A 373 14.69 4.56 7.94
CA PRO A 373 14.19 4.13 6.64
C PRO A 373 12.70 3.74 6.70
N HIS A 374 12.12 3.44 5.53
CA HIS A 374 10.69 3.14 5.36
C HIS A 374 10.11 2.08 6.32
N TYR A 375 10.84 1.00 6.58
CA TYR A 375 10.44 -0.07 7.51
C TYR A 375 11.16 0.00 8.86
N LEU A 376 11.72 1.18 9.18
CA LEU A 376 12.30 1.53 10.47
C LEU A 376 13.45 0.61 10.92
N GLU A 377 14.15 -0.07 10.02
CA GLU A 377 15.32 -0.89 10.35
C GLU A 377 16.27 -0.15 11.31
N GLY A 378 16.68 -0.81 12.39
CA GLY A 378 17.48 -0.22 13.48
C GLY A 378 16.74 0.76 14.41
N ARG A 379 15.48 1.11 14.14
CA ARG A 379 14.66 2.10 14.88
C ARG A 379 13.27 1.59 15.27
N ARG A 380 12.95 0.31 15.04
CA ARG A 380 11.65 -0.31 15.33
C ARG A 380 11.26 -0.29 16.80
N GLN A 381 12.19 -0.58 17.71
CA GLN A 381 11.91 -0.54 19.14
C GLN A 381 11.47 0.86 19.59
N GLU A 382 12.24 1.90 19.23
CA GLU A 382 11.89 3.30 19.48
C GLU A 382 10.52 3.66 18.90
N ALA A 383 10.25 3.27 17.64
CA ALA A 383 8.96 3.53 17.02
C ALA A 383 7.80 2.83 17.76
N MET A 384 7.98 1.59 18.19
CA MET A 384 6.96 0.86 18.95
C MET A 384 6.79 1.40 20.37
N GLU A 385 7.82 1.97 21.00
CA GLU A 385 7.68 2.71 22.26
C GLU A 385 6.82 3.98 22.09
N VAL A 386 6.93 4.67 20.95
CA VAL A 386 6.03 5.80 20.64
C VAL A 386 4.59 5.32 20.47
N VAL A 387 4.39 4.27 19.67
CA VAL A 387 3.07 3.67 19.44
C VAL A 387 2.42 3.20 20.74
N THR A 388 3.15 2.44 21.56
CA THR A 388 2.61 1.86 22.79
C THR A 388 2.28 2.93 23.85
N ARG A 389 3.12 3.96 24.02
CA ARG A 389 2.81 5.12 24.88
C ARG A 389 1.61 5.93 24.40
N TRP A 390 1.44 6.02 23.08
CA TRP A 390 0.25 6.65 22.52
C TRP A 390 -1.02 5.84 22.82
N MET A 391 -0.95 4.51 22.69
CA MET A 391 -2.06 3.61 22.99
C MET A 391 -2.40 3.56 24.48
N GLU A 392 -1.42 3.51 25.38
CA GLU A 392 -1.62 3.43 26.84
C GLU A 392 -2.55 4.52 27.39
N ARG A 393 -2.47 5.72 26.79
CA ARG A 393 -3.27 6.88 27.20
C ARG A 393 -4.73 6.82 26.75
N ARG A 394 -5.07 5.89 25.85
CA ARG A 394 -6.36 5.87 25.12
C ARG A 394 -7.09 4.54 25.23
N PHE A 395 -6.35 3.44 25.30
CA PHE A 395 -6.91 2.10 25.20
C PHE A 395 -6.34 1.20 26.31
N PRO A 396 -7.18 0.43 27.02
CA PRO A 396 -6.73 -0.41 28.11
C PRO A 396 -5.94 -1.61 27.61
N ARG A 397 -4.84 -1.95 28.29
CA ARG A 397 -4.06 -3.16 28.01
C ARG A 397 -4.78 -4.43 28.47
N ALA A 398 -5.21 -4.49 29.74
CA ALA A 398 -5.74 -5.68 30.41
C ALA A 398 -6.96 -5.40 31.28
#